data_AF-A0A2E4Y1M6-F1
#
_entry.id   AF-A0A2E4Y1M6-F1
#
_cell.length_a   1.000
_cell.length_b   1.000
_cell.length_c   1.000
_cell.angle_alpha   90.00
_cell.angle_beta   90.00
_cell.angle_gamma   90.00
#
_symmetry.space_group_name_H-M   'P 1'
#
loop_
_entity.id
_entity.type
_entity.pdbx_description
1 polymer ?
#
loop_
_entity_poly.entity_id
_entity_poly.type
_entity_poly.pdbx_seq_one_letter_code
_entity_poly.pdbx_strand_id
1 'polypeptide(L)'
;MKLIFNLIIPFIPLFFLLENAFSNSEKLLKEKEKLKEVTLKINSLNKPIELTGNWLFTRDDKNENSKDSVDISSWKVAQLPGSWENVYDDKKLYKVAWNRRILSFNENLLGKKITLYAVSYWPEFELYLDGKLILSQGKIQSKKDFIKTGGILASFQITKKVHTLTVRFNTFLMKGFHAKPFQLRAYKENDFFINFWDFLLADAVILGGAAAIMAGLLFLFVYLKTKESFYRAPSFMGIVCGLSLITWAGFFNKFIGLDASISLMYGTLMPSAIYSALFVRHYIKFKWYWFTPAFIAGICSFVFIFLINPTEHHGLFLIFRKLGFATAIPNQIILVTLMLRNREPFGTDFFPLLLGQISLGFFSGYSVLSAVSIINGYNLVQFGFMSIIFVVLYLGAKNFAKTYLDNQENLKQVTDFKNNLE
;
A
#
# COMPACT_ATOMS: atom_id res chain seq x y z
N MET A 1 -46.28 -10.64 -56.99
CA MET A 1 -45.48 -9.69 -56.18
C MET A 1 -46.30 -8.95 -55.11
N LYS A 2 -47.39 -8.23 -55.43
CA LYS A 2 -48.23 -7.52 -54.44
C LYS A 2 -48.78 -8.40 -53.29
N LEU A 3 -49.13 -9.66 -53.58
CA LEU A 3 -49.66 -10.59 -52.56
C LEU A 3 -48.63 -10.95 -51.48
N ILE A 4 -47.36 -11.11 -51.87
CA ILE A 4 -46.25 -11.44 -50.95
C ILE A 4 -45.93 -10.24 -50.05
N PHE A 5 -46.00 -9.03 -50.60
CA PHE A 5 -45.73 -7.80 -49.85
C PHE A 5 -46.78 -7.55 -48.74
N ASN A 6 -48.06 -7.78 -49.03
CA ASN A 6 -49.13 -7.64 -48.02
C ASN A 6 -49.11 -8.74 -46.95
N LEU A 7 -48.52 -9.90 -47.26
CA LEU A 7 -48.33 -10.99 -46.30
C LEU A 7 -47.17 -10.72 -45.34
N ILE A 8 -46.12 -9.99 -45.76
CA ILE A 8 -44.90 -9.77 -44.95
C ILE A 8 -45.00 -8.54 -44.04
N ILE A 9 -45.67 -7.46 -44.48
CA ILE A 9 -45.81 -6.21 -43.70
C ILE A 9 -46.28 -6.41 -42.24
N PRO A 10 -47.30 -7.23 -41.93
CA PRO A 10 -47.74 -7.42 -40.54
C PRO A 10 -46.74 -8.21 -39.67
N PHE A 11 -45.77 -8.92 -40.26
CA PHE A 11 -44.75 -9.65 -39.51
C PHE A 11 -43.54 -8.78 -39.14
N ILE A 12 -43.35 -7.62 -39.78
CA ILE A 12 -42.24 -6.71 -39.47
C ILE A 12 -42.31 -6.20 -38.00
N PRO A 13 -43.46 -5.70 -37.50
CA PRO A 13 -43.57 -5.30 -36.09
C PRO A 13 -43.40 -6.47 -35.12
N LEU A 14 -43.91 -7.66 -35.49
CA LEU A 14 -43.77 -8.88 -34.67
C LEU A 14 -42.31 -9.32 -34.58
N PHE A 15 -41.56 -9.22 -35.69
CA PHE A 15 -40.14 -9.51 -35.74
C PHE A 15 -39.35 -8.57 -34.82
N PHE A 16 -39.60 -7.26 -34.86
CA PHE A 16 -38.94 -6.30 -33.95
C PHE A 16 -39.31 -6.51 -32.47
N LEU A 17 -40.54 -6.91 -32.17
CA LEU A 17 -40.95 -7.25 -30.79
C LEU A 17 -40.26 -8.52 -30.30
N LEU A 18 -40.14 -9.55 -31.15
CA LEU A 18 -39.42 -10.78 -30.83
C LEU A 18 -37.92 -10.51 -30.67
N GLU A 19 -37.30 -9.73 -31.55
CA GLU A 19 -35.88 -9.37 -31.45
C GLU A 19 -35.58 -8.61 -30.15
N ASN A 20 -36.43 -7.65 -29.78
CA ASN A 20 -36.33 -6.95 -28.50
C ASN A 20 -36.55 -7.89 -27.29
N ALA A 21 -37.49 -8.82 -27.37
CA ALA A 21 -37.74 -9.80 -26.31
C ALA A 21 -36.55 -10.76 -26.14
N PHE A 22 -35.99 -11.27 -27.24
CA PHE A 22 -34.79 -12.12 -27.24
C PHE A 22 -33.59 -11.36 -26.68
N SER A 23 -33.31 -10.15 -27.16
CA SER A 23 -32.23 -9.29 -26.66
C SER A 23 -32.36 -9.04 -25.14
N ASN A 24 -33.56 -8.74 -24.67
CA ASN A 24 -33.83 -8.54 -23.24
C ASN A 24 -33.62 -9.82 -22.42
N SER A 25 -34.06 -10.98 -22.92
CA SER A 25 -33.87 -12.26 -22.23
C SER A 25 -32.40 -12.66 -22.11
N GLU A 26 -31.60 -12.42 -23.16
CA GLU A 26 -30.16 -12.67 -23.15
C GLU A 26 -29.45 -11.73 -22.17
N LYS A 27 -29.83 -10.44 -22.15
CA LYS A 27 -29.33 -9.45 -21.18
C LYS A 27 -29.61 -9.92 -19.74
N LEU A 28 -30.85 -10.33 -19.44
CA LEU A 28 -31.26 -10.81 -18.13
C LEU A 28 -30.54 -12.10 -17.72
N LEU A 29 -30.28 -13.01 -18.65
CA LEU A 29 -29.53 -14.23 -18.38
C LEU A 29 -28.08 -13.91 -17.99
N LYS A 30 -27.40 -13.07 -18.77
CA LYS A 30 -26.03 -12.61 -18.50
C LYS A 30 -25.94 -11.88 -17.15
N GLU A 31 -26.92 -11.05 -16.81
CA GLU A 31 -26.99 -10.40 -15.50
C GLU A 31 -27.14 -11.41 -14.35
N LYS A 32 -28.02 -12.40 -14.49
CA LYS A 32 -28.19 -13.46 -13.48
C LYS A 32 -26.92 -14.28 -13.27
N GLU A 33 -26.20 -14.59 -14.35
CA GLU A 33 -24.92 -15.30 -14.29
C GLU A 33 -23.86 -14.48 -13.55
N LYS A 34 -23.70 -13.20 -13.89
CA LYS A 34 -22.80 -12.28 -13.18
C LYS A 34 -23.15 -12.17 -11.70
N LEU A 35 -24.44 -12.00 -11.38
CA LEU A 35 -24.91 -11.93 -9.99
C LEU A 35 -24.57 -13.20 -9.23
N LYS A 36 -24.74 -14.37 -9.84
CA LYS A 36 -24.38 -15.65 -9.24
C LYS A 36 -22.88 -15.74 -8.96
N GLU A 37 -22.05 -15.26 -9.89
CA GLU A 37 -20.59 -15.23 -9.76
C GLU A 37 -20.10 -14.32 -8.61
N VAL A 38 -20.77 -13.19 -8.38
CA VAL A 38 -20.39 -12.22 -7.33
C VAL A 38 -21.16 -12.43 -6.02
N THR A 39 -22.02 -13.45 -5.93
CA THR A 39 -22.77 -13.74 -4.70
C THR A 39 -21.95 -14.61 -3.76
N LEU A 40 -21.66 -14.08 -2.57
CA LEU A 40 -21.01 -14.81 -1.50
C LEU A 40 -22.06 -15.36 -0.52
N LYS A 41 -22.15 -16.69 -0.40
CA LYS A 41 -23.02 -17.36 0.56
C LYS A 41 -22.34 -17.46 1.94
N ILE A 42 -23.06 -17.07 2.98
CA ILE A 42 -22.55 -16.98 4.35
C ILE A 42 -23.45 -17.80 5.27
N ASN A 43 -22.99 -19.01 5.60
CA ASN A 43 -23.77 -19.97 6.39
C ASN A 43 -23.49 -19.87 7.90
N SER A 44 -22.34 -19.30 8.29
CA SER A 44 -21.89 -19.19 9.68
C SER A 44 -20.91 -18.04 9.83
N LEU A 45 -20.78 -17.52 11.05
CA LEU A 45 -19.79 -16.52 11.46
C LEU A 45 -18.78 -17.06 12.48
N ASN A 46 -18.75 -18.38 12.69
CA ASN A 46 -17.83 -19.02 13.64
C ASN A 46 -16.36 -18.85 13.23
N LYS A 47 -16.11 -18.63 11.94
CA LYS A 47 -14.81 -18.28 11.38
C LYS A 47 -14.94 -16.98 10.58
N PRO A 48 -13.85 -16.21 10.43
CA PRO A 48 -13.84 -15.08 9.51
C PRO A 48 -14.16 -15.52 8.08
N ILE A 49 -14.91 -14.70 7.36
CA ILE A 49 -15.35 -14.96 5.99
C ILE A 49 -14.57 -14.05 5.05
N GLU A 50 -13.73 -14.63 4.20
CA GLU A 50 -12.99 -13.88 3.20
C GLU A 50 -13.93 -13.25 2.15
N LEU A 51 -13.72 -11.96 1.89
CA LEU A 51 -14.39 -11.18 0.86
C LEU A 51 -13.59 -11.11 -0.44
N THR A 52 -12.47 -11.83 -0.53
CA THR A 52 -11.69 -11.92 -1.74
C THR A 52 -12.46 -12.63 -2.87
N GLY A 53 -12.12 -12.35 -4.11
CA GLY A 53 -12.70 -13.02 -5.29
C GLY A 53 -13.34 -12.04 -6.26
N ASN A 54 -14.38 -12.51 -6.95
CA ASN A 54 -15.11 -11.73 -7.94
C ASN A 54 -15.99 -10.64 -7.32
N TRP A 55 -15.95 -9.46 -7.92
CA TRP A 55 -16.77 -8.30 -7.62
C TRP A 55 -17.24 -7.69 -8.95
N LEU A 56 -18.47 -7.17 -8.97
CA LEU A 56 -18.91 -6.33 -10.07
C LEU A 56 -18.14 -5.01 -10.02
N PHE A 57 -17.76 -4.50 -11.17
CA PHE A 57 -16.88 -3.36 -11.30
C PHE A 57 -17.35 -2.40 -12.39
N THR A 58 -17.34 -1.10 -12.09
CA THR A 58 -17.40 -0.04 -13.11
C THR A 58 -16.50 1.12 -12.75
N ARG A 59 -15.97 1.79 -13.78
CA ARG A 59 -15.21 3.03 -13.64
C ARG A 59 -16.06 4.29 -13.80
N ASP A 60 -17.32 4.13 -14.21
CA ASP A 60 -18.22 5.25 -14.45
C ASP A 60 -18.63 5.85 -13.11
N ASP A 61 -18.16 7.06 -12.79
CA ASP A 61 -18.44 7.67 -11.50
C ASP A 61 -19.84 8.32 -11.47
N LYS A 62 -20.83 7.53 -11.07
CA LYS A 62 -22.23 7.93 -10.98
C LYS A 62 -22.78 7.63 -9.59
N ASN A 63 -23.40 8.61 -8.95
CA ASN A 63 -23.98 8.44 -7.61
C ASN A 63 -25.05 7.33 -7.57
N GLU A 64 -25.72 7.09 -8.71
CA GLU A 64 -26.71 6.02 -8.90
C GLU A 64 -26.12 4.64 -8.67
N ASN A 65 -24.81 4.45 -8.84
CA ASN A 65 -24.12 3.17 -8.61
C ASN A 65 -24.19 2.70 -7.16
N SER A 66 -24.48 3.59 -6.21
CA SER A 66 -24.74 3.22 -4.82
C SER A 66 -26.05 2.43 -4.67
N LYS A 67 -27.06 2.71 -5.50
CA LYS A 67 -28.42 2.17 -5.34
C LYS A 67 -28.51 0.68 -5.70
N ASP A 68 -29.31 -0.07 -4.95
CA ASP A 68 -29.55 -1.49 -5.20
C ASP A 68 -30.15 -1.77 -6.59
N SER A 69 -30.96 -0.84 -7.11
CA SER A 69 -31.69 -0.97 -8.38
C SER A 69 -30.92 -0.48 -9.61
N VAL A 70 -29.62 -0.19 -9.52
CA VAL A 70 -28.84 0.29 -10.67
C VAL A 70 -28.69 -0.81 -11.72
N ASP A 71 -28.72 -0.43 -13.00
CA ASP A 71 -28.41 -1.33 -14.12
C ASP A 71 -26.92 -1.73 -14.06
N ILE A 72 -26.67 -3.03 -13.91
CA ILE A 72 -25.34 -3.64 -13.80
C ILE A 72 -24.91 -4.36 -15.08
N SER A 73 -25.68 -4.29 -16.16
CA SER A 73 -25.40 -4.99 -17.41
C SER A 73 -24.03 -4.66 -17.99
N SER A 74 -23.64 -3.38 -17.95
CA SER A 74 -22.35 -2.88 -18.45
C SER A 74 -21.18 -3.12 -17.48
N TRP A 75 -21.46 -3.47 -16.22
CA TRP A 75 -20.42 -3.69 -15.22
C TRP A 75 -19.61 -4.94 -15.59
N LYS A 76 -18.31 -4.87 -15.36
CA LYS A 76 -17.37 -5.98 -15.55
C LYS A 76 -17.24 -6.77 -14.26
N VAL A 77 -16.59 -7.91 -14.32
CA VAL A 77 -16.18 -8.65 -13.12
C VAL A 77 -14.69 -8.40 -12.91
N ALA A 78 -14.32 -8.01 -11.70
CA ALA A 78 -12.93 -7.78 -11.29
C ALA A 78 -12.61 -8.58 -10.02
N GLN A 79 -11.35 -8.92 -9.86
CA GLN A 79 -10.84 -9.60 -8.67
C GLN A 79 -10.44 -8.57 -7.61
N LEU A 80 -10.92 -8.75 -6.37
CA LEU A 80 -10.47 -7.99 -5.21
C LEU A 80 -9.88 -8.91 -4.12
N PRO A 81 -8.85 -8.47 -3.37
CA PRO A 81 -8.06 -7.26 -3.58
C PRO A 81 -7.28 -7.31 -4.91
N GLY A 82 -7.02 -6.16 -5.53
CA GLY A 82 -6.40 -6.12 -6.86
C GLY A 82 -6.32 -4.74 -7.48
N SER A 83 -5.49 -4.64 -8.54
CA SER A 83 -5.47 -3.48 -9.44
C SER A 83 -6.60 -3.60 -10.46
N TRP A 84 -7.24 -2.47 -10.79
CA TRP A 84 -8.23 -2.41 -11.87
C TRP A 84 -7.68 -1.87 -13.20
N GLU A 85 -6.36 -1.70 -13.31
CA GLU A 85 -5.67 -1.23 -14.52
C GLU A 85 -6.05 -2.04 -15.78
N ASN A 86 -6.30 -3.35 -15.63
CA ASN A 86 -6.54 -4.27 -16.74
C ASN A 86 -8.00 -4.75 -16.84
N VAL A 87 -8.96 -4.11 -16.16
CA VAL A 87 -10.37 -4.55 -16.22
C VAL A 87 -11.04 -4.16 -17.54
N TYR A 88 -10.56 -3.10 -18.19
CA TYR A 88 -11.00 -2.65 -19.51
C TYR A 88 -9.82 -2.67 -20.49
N ASP A 89 -10.08 -3.05 -21.74
CA ASP A 89 -9.04 -3.21 -22.77
C ASP A 89 -8.53 -1.87 -23.36
N ASP A 90 -9.17 -0.75 -23.01
CA ASP A 90 -8.87 0.56 -23.60
C ASP A 90 -7.65 1.26 -23.00
N LYS A 91 -7.00 0.65 -22.01
CA LYS A 91 -5.80 1.15 -21.31
C LYS A 91 -5.96 2.55 -20.71
N LYS A 92 -7.19 3.05 -20.56
CA LYS A 92 -7.42 4.37 -19.96
C LYS A 92 -7.19 4.29 -18.47
N LEU A 93 -6.48 5.28 -17.95
CA LEU A 93 -6.27 5.44 -16.52
C LEU A 93 -7.43 6.24 -15.93
N TYR A 94 -7.97 5.77 -14.81
CA TYR A 94 -9.07 6.42 -14.11
C TYR A 94 -8.93 6.17 -12.61
N LYS A 95 -9.26 7.19 -11.83
CA LYS A 95 -9.09 7.17 -10.37
C LYS A 95 -10.25 6.49 -9.65
N VAL A 96 -11.45 6.59 -10.21
CA VAL A 96 -12.66 6.14 -9.55
C VAL A 96 -13.01 4.72 -9.93
N ALA A 97 -13.36 3.92 -8.93
CA ALA A 97 -13.82 2.55 -9.10
C ALA A 97 -15.00 2.27 -8.19
N TRP A 98 -16.11 1.83 -8.78
CA TRP A 98 -17.26 1.29 -8.09
C TRP A 98 -17.15 -0.23 -8.10
N ASN A 99 -17.19 -0.85 -6.93
CA ASN A 99 -17.14 -2.29 -6.73
C ASN A 99 -18.39 -2.75 -6.00
N ARG A 100 -18.99 -3.87 -6.40
CA ARG A 100 -20.19 -4.41 -5.78
C ARG A 100 -20.12 -5.92 -5.55
N ARG A 101 -20.57 -6.36 -4.38
CA ARG A 101 -20.69 -7.77 -4.00
C ARG A 101 -22.02 -8.03 -3.33
N ILE A 102 -22.59 -9.20 -3.62
CA ILE A 102 -23.84 -9.64 -3.02
C ILE A 102 -23.52 -10.60 -1.88
N LEU A 103 -24.08 -10.34 -0.71
CA LEU A 103 -23.89 -11.15 0.48
C LEU A 103 -25.20 -11.88 0.79
N SER A 104 -25.19 -13.21 0.73
CA SER A 104 -26.35 -14.06 1.01
C SER A 104 -26.16 -14.79 2.33
N PHE A 105 -26.81 -14.30 3.39
CA PHE A 105 -26.75 -14.85 4.74
C PHE A 105 -27.81 -15.93 4.96
N ASN A 106 -27.46 -16.92 5.78
CA ASN A 106 -28.42 -17.86 6.35
C ASN A 106 -29.38 -17.14 7.32
N GLU A 107 -30.64 -17.61 7.39
CA GLU A 107 -31.67 -17.08 8.29
C GLU A 107 -31.24 -17.00 9.75
N ASN A 108 -30.46 -17.98 10.22
CA ASN A 108 -29.98 -18.01 11.61
C ASN A 108 -28.95 -16.90 11.95
N LEU A 109 -28.54 -16.10 10.96
CA LEU A 109 -27.66 -14.95 11.14
C LEU A 109 -28.42 -13.62 11.18
N LEU A 110 -29.71 -13.60 10.85
CA LEU A 110 -30.52 -12.38 10.92
C LEU A 110 -30.49 -11.80 12.34
N GLY A 111 -30.40 -10.48 12.44
CA GLY A 111 -30.28 -9.74 13.69
C GLY A 111 -28.86 -9.70 14.28
N LYS A 112 -27.91 -10.52 13.80
CA LYS A 112 -26.53 -10.48 14.31
C LYS A 112 -25.78 -9.27 13.77
N LYS A 113 -24.92 -8.70 14.62
CA LYS A 113 -23.98 -7.64 14.23
C LYS A 113 -22.70 -8.26 13.69
N ILE A 114 -22.23 -7.74 12.56
CA ILE A 114 -20.97 -8.17 11.94
C ILE A 114 -20.06 -6.98 11.71
N THR A 115 -18.78 -7.30 11.50
CA THR A 115 -17.72 -6.32 11.25
C THR A 115 -17.02 -6.67 9.94
N LEU A 116 -17.00 -5.72 9.02
CA LEU A 116 -16.13 -5.68 7.86
C LEU A 116 -14.77 -5.14 8.31
N TYR A 117 -13.72 -5.92 8.09
CA TYR A 117 -12.35 -5.48 8.23
C TYR A 117 -11.61 -5.67 6.90
N ALA A 118 -11.04 -4.59 6.38
CA ALA A 118 -10.32 -4.62 5.11
C ALA A 118 -9.06 -3.75 5.18
N VAL A 119 -7.92 -4.32 4.83
CA VAL A 119 -6.68 -3.54 4.79
C VAL A 119 -6.61 -2.73 3.51
N SER A 120 -6.41 -1.42 3.66
CA SER A 120 -6.44 -0.47 2.56
C SER A 120 -5.37 0.61 2.72
N TYR A 121 -4.72 0.98 1.62
CA TYR A 121 -3.68 2.02 1.58
C TYR A 121 -4.36 3.33 1.20
N TRP A 122 -5.04 3.93 2.18
CA TRP A 122 -5.69 5.24 2.11
C TRP A 122 -6.27 5.65 0.73
N PRO A 123 -7.15 4.89 0.08
CA PRO A 123 -7.99 5.51 -0.93
C PRO A 123 -8.98 6.43 -0.22
N GLU A 124 -9.36 7.53 -0.86
CA GLU A 124 -10.66 8.10 -0.57
C GLU A 124 -11.69 7.02 -0.93
N PHE A 125 -12.59 6.69 -0.02
CA PHE A 125 -13.61 5.67 -0.29
C PHE A 125 -14.93 5.95 0.42
N GLU A 126 -15.98 5.37 -0.15
CA GLU A 126 -17.34 5.37 0.37
C GLU A 126 -17.87 3.95 0.33
N LEU A 127 -18.38 3.46 1.47
CA LEU A 127 -18.90 2.12 1.65
C LEU A 127 -20.41 2.20 1.88
N TYR A 128 -21.15 1.49 1.06
CA TYR A 128 -22.60 1.44 1.07
C TYR A 128 -23.08 0.02 1.36
N LEU A 129 -24.12 -0.08 2.18
CA LEU A 129 -24.88 -1.30 2.41
C LEU A 129 -26.32 -1.03 1.98
N ASP A 130 -26.80 -1.81 1.01
CA ASP A 130 -28.15 -1.67 0.44
C ASP A 130 -28.47 -0.24 -0.03
N GLY A 131 -27.47 0.40 -0.67
CA GLY A 131 -27.52 1.78 -1.12
C GLY A 131 -27.45 2.86 -0.04
N LYS A 132 -27.36 2.50 1.24
CA LYS A 132 -27.13 3.46 2.33
C LYS A 132 -25.64 3.57 2.63
N LEU A 133 -25.11 4.79 2.66
CA LEU A 133 -23.73 5.06 3.09
C LEU A 133 -23.58 4.66 4.56
N ILE A 134 -22.62 3.76 4.85
CA ILE A 134 -22.31 3.29 6.21
C ILE A 134 -20.93 3.74 6.69
N LEU A 135 -20.01 4.06 5.77
CA LEU A 135 -18.68 4.58 6.10
C LEU A 135 -18.14 5.41 4.94
N SER A 136 -17.45 6.51 5.24
CA SER A 136 -16.70 7.30 4.27
C SER A 136 -15.36 7.70 4.88
N GLN A 137 -14.30 7.72 4.07
CA GLN A 137 -12.96 8.11 4.49
C GLN A 137 -12.26 8.88 3.36
N GLY A 138 -11.35 9.78 3.74
CA GLY A 138 -10.45 10.48 2.80
C GLY A 138 -10.99 11.82 2.29
N LYS A 139 -12.33 12.03 2.29
CA LYS A 139 -12.89 13.38 2.17
C LYS A 139 -12.76 14.08 3.53
N ILE A 140 -11.88 15.07 3.62
CA ILE A 140 -11.84 15.97 4.77
C ILE A 140 -13.09 16.84 4.68
N GLN A 141 -14.20 16.42 5.31
CA GLN A 141 -15.43 17.23 5.36
C GLN A 141 -15.36 18.24 6.50
N SER A 142 -14.59 17.96 7.56
CA SER A 142 -14.36 18.84 8.70
C SER A 142 -12.92 18.80 9.20
N LYS A 143 -12.47 19.86 9.90
CA LYS A 143 -11.15 19.89 10.59
C LYS A 143 -10.99 18.80 11.66
N LYS A 144 -12.09 18.16 12.09
CA LYS A 144 -12.14 17.09 13.10
C LYS A 144 -12.09 15.68 12.50
N ASP A 145 -12.18 15.55 11.17
CA ASP A 145 -12.16 14.24 10.51
C ASP A 145 -10.71 13.74 10.50
N PHE A 146 -10.43 12.73 11.33
CA PHE A 146 -9.15 12.04 11.30
C PHE A 146 -9.21 10.95 10.25
N ILE A 147 -8.34 11.05 9.24
CA ILE A 147 -8.09 9.93 8.32
C ILE A 147 -7.38 8.86 9.14
N LYS A 148 -8.09 7.79 9.48
CA LYS A 148 -7.51 6.66 10.21
C LYS A 148 -6.49 5.96 9.31
N THR A 149 -5.26 5.88 9.77
CA THR A 149 -4.26 4.96 9.21
C THR A 149 -4.55 3.56 9.72
N GLY A 150 -4.58 2.56 8.82
CA GLY A 150 -4.85 1.17 9.16
C GLY A 150 -5.97 0.56 8.33
N GLY A 151 -6.63 -0.45 8.90
CA GLY A 151 -7.73 -1.13 8.25
C GLY A 151 -9.02 -0.32 8.25
N ILE A 152 -9.80 -0.51 7.19
CA ILE A 152 -11.18 -0.07 7.06
C ILE A 152 -12.03 -0.94 7.98
N LEU A 153 -12.71 -0.30 8.92
CA LEU A 153 -13.56 -0.95 9.91
C LEU A 153 -14.99 -0.42 9.79
N ALA A 154 -15.92 -1.27 9.39
CA ALA A 154 -17.35 -0.95 9.39
C ALA A 154 -18.14 -2.06 10.07
N SER A 155 -19.13 -1.68 10.88
CA SER A 155 -20.01 -2.65 11.52
C SER A 155 -21.46 -2.39 11.13
N PHE A 156 -22.20 -3.45 10.89
CA PHE A 156 -23.63 -3.38 10.57
C PHE A 156 -24.38 -4.61 11.05
N GLN A 157 -25.69 -4.49 11.17
CA GLN A 157 -26.58 -5.60 11.54
C GLN A 157 -27.12 -6.27 10.27
N ILE A 158 -27.22 -7.59 10.29
CA ILE A 158 -27.82 -8.36 9.19
C ILE A 158 -29.34 -8.24 9.32
N THR A 159 -29.98 -7.44 8.48
CA THR A 159 -31.43 -7.18 8.55
C THR A 159 -32.25 -8.01 7.55
N LYS A 160 -31.62 -8.49 6.48
CA LYS A 160 -32.25 -9.33 5.45
C LYS A 160 -31.30 -10.43 4.97
N LYS A 161 -31.84 -11.44 4.30
CA LYS A 161 -31.03 -12.57 3.79
C LYS A 161 -30.01 -12.13 2.75
N VAL A 162 -30.36 -11.17 1.91
CA VAL A 162 -29.51 -10.71 0.79
C VAL A 162 -29.20 -9.24 0.97
N HIS A 163 -27.93 -8.93 1.14
CA HIS A 163 -27.41 -7.57 1.23
C HIS A 163 -26.53 -7.24 0.03
N THR A 164 -26.59 -5.99 -0.43
CA THR A 164 -25.69 -5.47 -1.47
C THR A 164 -24.62 -4.62 -0.80
N LEU A 165 -23.36 -5.04 -0.90
CA LEU A 165 -22.22 -4.26 -0.44
C LEU A 165 -21.59 -3.56 -1.63
N THR A 166 -21.58 -2.23 -1.62
CA THR A 166 -21.00 -1.41 -2.69
C THR A 166 -19.90 -0.53 -2.13
N VAL A 167 -18.78 -0.40 -2.83
CA VAL A 167 -17.63 0.42 -2.45
C VAL A 167 -17.25 1.31 -3.62
N ARG A 168 -17.18 2.62 -3.38
CA ARG A 168 -16.55 3.57 -4.30
C ARG A 168 -15.15 3.87 -3.79
N PHE A 169 -14.14 3.71 -4.63
CA PHE A 169 -12.78 4.18 -4.38
C PHE A 169 -12.48 5.37 -5.29
N ASN A 170 -11.69 6.31 -4.80
CA ASN A 170 -11.10 7.39 -5.56
C ASN A 170 -9.60 7.45 -5.24
N THR A 171 -8.78 6.88 -6.11
CA THR A 171 -7.33 6.86 -5.95
C THR A 171 -6.60 6.74 -7.27
N PHE A 172 -5.51 7.50 -7.41
CA PHE A 172 -4.59 7.40 -8.54
C PHE A 172 -3.65 6.18 -8.45
N LEU A 173 -3.79 5.31 -7.44
CA LEU A 173 -3.05 4.04 -7.41
C LEU A 173 -3.72 2.95 -8.25
N MET A 174 -4.95 3.19 -8.71
CA MET A 174 -5.81 2.22 -9.41
C MET A 174 -5.98 0.88 -8.67
N LYS A 175 -5.98 0.94 -7.34
CA LYS A 175 -6.11 -0.20 -6.43
C LYS A 175 -7.16 0.10 -5.37
N GLY A 176 -8.05 -0.87 -5.12
CA GLY A 176 -9.12 -0.74 -4.12
C GLY A 176 -8.63 -1.22 -2.76
N PHE A 177 -9.26 -2.27 -2.23
CA PHE A 177 -8.66 -3.01 -1.13
C PHE A 177 -7.31 -3.58 -1.59
N HIS A 178 -6.27 -3.27 -0.83
CA HIS A 178 -4.89 -3.50 -1.26
C HIS A 178 -4.37 -4.88 -0.88
N ALA A 179 -4.90 -5.44 0.20
CA ALA A 179 -4.35 -6.65 0.78
C ALA A 179 -5.42 -7.42 1.58
N LYS A 180 -5.04 -8.64 1.96
CA LYS A 180 -5.71 -9.37 3.03
C LYS A 180 -5.41 -8.71 4.40
N PRO A 181 -6.04 -9.14 5.51
CA PRO A 181 -7.34 -9.75 5.48
C PRO A 181 -8.32 -8.76 4.85
N PHE A 182 -9.23 -9.33 4.08
CA PHE A 182 -10.39 -8.62 3.60
C PHE A 182 -11.56 -9.51 3.91
N GLN A 183 -12.22 -9.28 5.05
CA GLN A 183 -13.09 -10.29 5.65
C GLN A 183 -14.25 -9.69 6.44
N LEU A 184 -15.33 -10.48 6.53
CA LEU A 184 -16.41 -10.30 7.50
C LEU A 184 -16.15 -11.15 8.73
N ARG A 185 -16.45 -10.60 9.91
CA ARG A 185 -16.29 -11.27 11.20
C ARG A 185 -17.53 -11.06 12.05
N ALA A 186 -17.79 -11.97 12.98
CA ALA A 186 -18.72 -11.69 14.06
C ALA A 186 -18.25 -10.45 14.82
N TYR A 187 -19.17 -9.53 15.14
CA TYR A 187 -18.81 -8.33 15.89
C TYR A 187 -18.28 -8.68 17.28
N LYS A 188 -17.16 -8.07 17.64
CA LYS A 188 -16.60 -8.04 19.00
C LYS A 188 -16.19 -6.61 19.28
N GLU A 189 -16.52 -6.12 20.47
CA GLU A 189 -16.16 -4.76 20.88
C GLU A 189 -14.64 -4.56 20.93
N ASN A 190 -13.91 -5.60 21.36
CA ASN A 190 -12.46 -5.62 21.40
C ASN A 190 -11.92 -6.83 20.63
N ASP A 191 -11.86 -6.75 19.30
CA ASP A 191 -11.26 -7.81 18.47
C ASP A 191 -9.74 -7.67 18.42
N PHE A 192 -9.03 -8.48 19.22
CA PHE A 192 -7.57 -8.52 19.27
C PHE A 192 -6.94 -8.63 17.87
N PHE A 193 -7.53 -9.38 16.96
CA PHE A 193 -6.98 -9.55 15.62
C PHE A 193 -7.01 -8.24 14.83
N ILE A 194 -8.11 -7.47 14.92
CA ILE A 194 -8.24 -6.17 14.25
C ILE A 194 -7.24 -5.19 14.86
N ASN A 195 -7.19 -5.11 16.20
CA ASN A 195 -6.27 -4.21 16.89
C ASN A 195 -4.81 -4.53 16.59
N PHE A 196 -4.44 -5.82 16.51
CA PHE A 196 -3.09 -6.22 16.16
C PHE A 196 -2.70 -5.76 14.75
N TRP A 197 -3.58 -5.94 13.76
CA TRP A 197 -3.29 -5.50 12.40
C TRP A 197 -3.30 -3.98 12.25
N ASP A 198 -4.21 -3.27 12.91
CA ASP A 198 -4.21 -1.81 12.95
C ASP A 198 -2.92 -1.28 13.57
N PHE A 199 -2.51 -1.82 14.71
CA PHE A 199 -1.23 -1.49 15.34
C PHE A 199 -0.06 -1.76 14.40
N LEU A 200 0.01 -2.96 13.82
CA LEU A 200 1.14 -3.37 13.00
C LEU A 200 1.28 -2.51 11.73
N LEU A 201 0.17 -2.19 11.07
CA LEU A 201 0.17 -1.50 9.76
C LEU A 201 0.16 0.02 9.87
N ALA A 202 -0.23 0.58 11.01
CA ALA A 202 -0.28 2.01 11.22
C ALA A 202 0.68 2.44 12.34
N ASP A 203 0.35 2.07 13.58
CA ASP A 203 1.02 2.65 14.75
C ASP A 203 2.49 2.24 14.83
N ALA A 204 2.82 0.97 14.59
CA ALA A 204 4.18 0.48 14.60
C ALA A 204 5.05 1.13 13.51
N VAL A 205 4.48 1.38 12.33
CA VAL A 205 5.15 2.07 11.22
C VAL A 205 5.43 3.52 11.59
N ILE A 206 4.44 4.22 12.15
CA ILE A 206 4.57 5.62 12.59
C ILE A 206 5.59 5.76 13.73
N LEU A 207 5.51 4.90 14.74
CA LEU A 207 6.45 4.87 15.87
C LEU A 207 7.87 4.54 15.40
N GLY A 208 8.02 3.56 14.52
CA GLY A 208 9.30 3.22 13.89
C GLY A 208 9.88 4.39 13.09
N GLY A 209 9.03 5.10 12.34
CA GLY A 209 9.40 6.31 11.63
C GLY A 209 9.86 7.43 12.57
N ALA A 210 9.12 7.70 13.65
CA ALA A 210 9.48 8.72 14.64
C ALA A 210 10.81 8.41 15.33
N ALA A 211 11.00 7.17 15.77
CA ALA A 211 12.25 6.70 16.35
C ALA A 211 13.42 6.85 15.37
N ALA A 212 13.20 6.50 14.10
CA ALA A 212 14.20 6.64 13.05
C ALA A 212 14.61 8.09 12.80
N ILE A 213 13.66 9.03 12.77
CA ILE A 213 13.97 10.46 12.61
C ILE A 213 14.77 10.97 13.80
N MET A 214 14.35 10.67 15.04
CA MET A 214 15.06 11.11 16.24
C MET A 214 16.50 10.60 16.27
N ALA A 215 16.71 9.32 16.00
CA ALA A 215 18.04 8.73 15.94
C ALA A 215 18.87 9.28 14.76
N GLY A 216 18.23 9.51 13.61
CA GLY A 216 18.88 10.15 12.46
C GLY A 216 19.36 11.56 12.77
N LEU A 217 18.54 12.37 13.45
CA LEU A 217 18.92 13.71 13.92
C LEU A 217 20.07 13.64 14.93
N LEU A 218 20.04 12.70 15.88
CA LEU A 218 21.14 12.47 16.81
C LEU A 218 22.46 12.21 16.05
N PHE A 219 22.47 11.30 15.07
CA PHE A 219 23.66 11.03 14.27
C PHE A 219 24.05 12.20 13.36
N LEU A 220 23.10 13.03 12.93
CA LEU A 220 23.40 14.27 12.24
C LEU A 220 24.21 15.20 13.15
N PHE A 221 23.79 15.39 14.40
CA PHE A 221 24.52 16.21 15.37
C PHE A 221 25.91 15.64 15.64
N VAL A 222 26.03 14.33 15.83
CA VAL A 222 27.34 13.65 15.99
C VAL A 222 28.22 13.92 14.77
N TYR A 223 27.70 13.72 13.55
CA TYR A 223 28.44 14.01 12.32
C TYR A 223 28.87 15.49 12.23
N LEU A 224 27.97 16.43 12.53
CA LEU A 224 28.27 17.85 12.47
C LEU A 224 29.40 18.23 13.44
N LYS A 225 29.48 17.55 14.60
CA LYS A 225 30.50 17.79 15.63
C LYS A 225 31.83 17.08 15.37
N THR A 226 31.80 15.80 14.99
CA THR A 226 33.01 14.98 14.81
C THR A 226 33.57 15.05 13.39
N LYS A 227 32.75 15.45 12.42
CA LYS A 227 32.98 15.33 10.96
C LYS A 227 33.19 13.90 10.49
N GLU A 228 32.93 12.90 11.33
CA GLU A 228 33.24 11.53 10.98
C GLU A 228 32.24 10.96 9.97
N SER A 229 32.78 10.56 8.82
CA SER A 229 32.01 10.22 7.62
C SER A 229 31.01 9.09 7.83
N PHE A 230 31.30 8.15 8.73
CA PHE A 230 30.43 7.04 9.09
C PHE A 230 29.03 7.49 9.48
N TYR A 231 28.89 8.55 10.29
CA TYR A 231 27.61 8.99 10.84
C TYR A 231 26.68 9.67 9.82
N ARG A 232 27.18 10.02 8.63
CA ARG A 232 26.34 10.57 7.55
C ARG A 232 25.25 9.60 7.13
N ALA A 233 25.61 8.33 6.92
CA ALA A 233 24.67 7.36 6.40
C ALA A 233 23.55 7.01 7.40
N PRO A 234 23.81 6.70 8.68
CA PRO A 234 22.75 6.55 9.70
C PRO A 234 21.88 7.79 9.86
N SER A 235 22.48 8.99 9.77
CA SER A 235 21.75 10.27 9.82
C SER A 235 20.73 10.38 8.68
N PHE A 236 21.20 10.33 7.43
CA PHE A 236 20.32 10.48 6.27
C PHE A 236 19.30 9.35 6.17
N MET A 237 19.71 8.11 6.49
CA MET A 237 18.82 6.97 6.47
C MET A 237 17.71 7.11 7.52
N GLY A 238 18.05 7.49 8.76
CA GLY A 238 17.07 7.74 9.82
C GLY A 238 16.10 8.86 9.47
N ILE A 239 16.59 10.00 8.97
CA ILE A 239 15.74 11.16 8.64
C ILE A 239 14.87 10.88 7.42
N VAL A 240 15.47 10.49 6.29
CA VAL A 240 14.72 10.36 5.02
C VAL A 240 13.79 9.15 5.06
N CYS A 241 14.28 7.99 5.53
CA CYS A 241 13.43 6.80 5.59
C CYS A 241 12.42 6.91 6.74
N GLY A 242 12.80 7.53 7.85
CA GLY A 242 11.86 7.84 8.93
C GLY A 242 10.73 8.75 8.44
N LEU A 243 11.03 9.77 7.63
CA LEU A 243 10.01 10.61 7.01
C LEU A 243 9.07 9.78 6.12
N SER A 244 9.59 8.87 5.30
CA SER A 244 8.77 7.93 4.51
C SER A 244 7.80 7.14 5.37
N LEU A 245 8.23 6.69 6.54
CA LEU A 245 7.39 5.91 7.44
C LEU A 245 6.35 6.80 8.13
N ILE A 246 6.68 8.02 8.57
CA ILE A 246 5.70 8.92 9.21
C ILE A 246 4.75 9.57 8.21
N THR A 247 5.06 9.61 6.90
CA THR A 247 4.05 10.03 5.91
C THR A 247 2.80 9.13 5.91
N TRP A 248 2.85 7.97 6.57
CA TRP A 248 1.69 7.14 6.93
C TRP A 248 0.82 7.68 8.04
N ALA A 249 1.25 8.70 8.78
CA ALA A 249 0.42 9.30 9.80
C ALA A 249 -0.67 10.14 9.13
N GLY A 250 -1.93 9.92 9.51
CA GLY A 250 -3.07 10.68 8.99
C GLY A 250 -2.92 12.21 9.15
N PHE A 251 -2.03 12.65 10.03
CA PHE A 251 -1.63 14.05 10.18
C PHE A 251 -1.08 14.67 8.88
N PHE A 252 -0.21 13.99 8.11
CA PHE A 252 0.38 14.56 6.88
C PHE A 252 -0.69 14.84 5.82
N ASN A 253 -1.66 13.94 5.69
CA ASN A 253 -2.79 14.11 4.76
C ASN A 253 -3.57 15.40 4.99
N LYS A 254 -3.59 15.91 6.22
CA LYS A 254 -4.28 17.17 6.55
C LYS A 254 -3.59 18.40 5.96
N PHE A 255 -2.28 18.37 5.77
CA PHE A 255 -1.51 19.53 5.29
C PHE A 255 -1.35 19.55 3.79
N ILE A 256 -1.01 18.40 3.19
CA ILE A 256 -0.66 18.32 1.76
C ILE A 256 -1.69 17.54 0.94
N GLY A 257 -2.72 16.99 1.58
CA GLY A 257 -3.68 16.11 0.94
C GLY A 257 -3.19 14.67 0.82
N LEU A 258 -4.13 13.78 0.54
CA LEU A 258 -3.88 12.36 0.45
C LEU A 258 -2.96 12.00 -0.73
N ASP A 259 -3.25 12.53 -1.91
CA ASP A 259 -2.49 12.20 -3.12
C ASP A 259 -1.02 12.62 -3.01
N ALA A 260 -0.75 13.83 -2.48
CA ALA A 260 0.61 14.31 -2.26
C ALA A 260 1.33 13.51 -1.16
N SER A 261 0.62 13.09 -0.11
CA SER A 261 1.22 12.26 0.95
C SER A 261 1.65 10.89 0.43
N ILE A 262 0.81 10.26 -0.41
CA ILE A 262 1.17 9.01 -1.10
C ILE A 262 2.38 9.23 -2.02
N SER A 263 2.39 10.31 -2.81
CA SER A 263 3.53 10.65 -3.66
C SER A 263 4.82 10.88 -2.86
N LEU A 264 4.73 11.58 -1.73
CA LEU A 264 5.87 11.84 -0.84
C LEU A 264 6.43 10.55 -0.28
N MET A 265 5.55 9.68 0.22
CA MET A 265 5.91 8.36 0.72
C MET A 265 6.71 7.58 -0.33
N TYR A 266 6.20 7.46 -1.56
CA TYR A 266 6.92 6.75 -2.62
C TYR A 266 8.23 7.46 -3.01
N GLY A 267 8.24 8.79 -3.00
CA GLY A 267 9.42 9.60 -3.32
C GLY A 267 10.54 9.46 -2.32
N THR A 268 10.23 9.25 -1.04
CA THR A 268 11.22 9.05 0.01
C THR A 268 11.53 7.57 0.25
N LEU A 269 10.62 6.64 -0.10
CA LEU A 269 10.86 5.18 -0.08
C LEU A 269 11.81 4.68 -1.19
N MET A 270 11.97 5.40 -2.30
CA MET A 270 12.89 4.99 -3.36
C MET A 270 14.38 5.27 -3.02
N PRO A 271 14.77 6.46 -2.54
CA PRO A 271 16.17 6.76 -2.21
C PRO A 271 16.73 6.00 -0.99
N SER A 272 15.88 5.42 -0.14
CA SER A 272 16.29 4.58 0.99
C SER A 272 17.18 3.40 0.59
N ALA A 273 16.94 2.77 -0.57
CA ALA A 273 17.80 1.72 -1.10
C ALA A 273 19.21 2.25 -1.43
N ILE A 274 19.33 3.53 -1.82
CA ILE A 274 20.63 4.19 -2.00
C ILE A 274 21.33 4.34 -0.66
N TYR A 275 20.64 4.86 0.35
CA TYR A 275 21.27 5.13 1.65
C TYR A 275 21.77 3.84 2.28
N SER A 276 21.01 2.75 2.12
CA SER A 276 21.46 1.40 2.48
C SER A 276 22.76 1.01 1.77
N ALA A 277 22.83 1.21 0.45
CA ALA A 277 24.03 0.90 -0.33
C ALA A 277 25.23 1.82 0.00
N LEU A 278 24.98 3.11 0.27
CA LEU A 278 25.98 4.06 0.73
C LEU A 278 26.55 3.66 2.10
N PHE A 279 25.71 3.11 2.98
CA PHE A 279 26.15 2.57 4.26
C PHE A 279 27.07 1.34 4.05
N VAL A 280 26.69 0.39 3.20
CA VAL A 280 27.53 -0.77 2.86
C VAL A 280 28.89 -0.35 2.27
N ARG A 281 28.92 0.75 1.50
CA ARG A 281 30.15 1.30 0.91
C ARG A 281 31.17 1.78 1.95
N HIS A 282 30.74 2.07 3.19
CA HIS A 282 31.68 2.38 4.27
C HIS A 282 32.61 1.19 4.56
N TYR A 283 32.10 -0.04 4.45
CA TYR A 283 32.86 -1.26 4.72
C TYR A 283 33.57 -1.79 3.47
N ILE A 284 32.90 -1.76 2.31
CA ILE A 284 33.48 -2.26 1.05
C ILE A 284 33.68 -1.10 0.08
N LYS A 285 34.93 -0.90 -0.36
CA LYS A 285 35.21 -0.02 -1.51
C LYS A 285 34.82 -0.74 -2.80
N PHE A 286 33.66 -0.41 -3.36
CA PHE A 286 33.30 -0.83 -4.72
C PHE A 286 33.11 0.38 -5.63
N LYS A 287 33.59 0.27 -6.87
CA LYS A 287 33.47 1.31 -7.89
C LYS A 287 32.08 1.23 -8.52
N TRP A 288 31.09 1.75 -7.81
CA TRP A 288 29.75 1.94 -8.39
C TRP A 288 29.80 3.17 -9.28
N TYR A 289 30.01 2.97 -10.57
CA TYR A 289 30.19 4.06 -11.52
C TYR A 289 28.85 4.74 -11.77
N TRP A 290 28.60 5.88 -11.09
CA TRP A 290 27.78 7.04 -11.46
C TRP A 290 26.29 6.84 -11.80
N PHE A 291 25.91 5.73 -12.44
CA PHE A 291 24.58 5.44 -12.92
C PHE A 291 23.58 5.33 -11.76
N THR A 292 23.88 4.61 -10.68
CA THR A 292 22.89 4.40 -9.61
C THR A 292 22.53 5.69 -8.86
N PRO A 293 23.49 6.52 -8.39
CA PRO A 293 23.17 7.80 -7.78
C PRO A 293 22.51 8.78 -8.75
N ALA A 294 22.96 8.86 -10.00
CA ALA A 294 22.37 9.78 -10.99
C ALA A 294 20.96 9.34 -11.43
N PHE A 295 20.77 8.05 -11.68
CA PHE A 295 19.47 7.46 -12.02
C PHE A 295 18.47 7.66 -10.88
N ILE A 296 18.91 7.45 -9.63
CA ILE A 296 18.01 7.60 -8.50
C ILE A 296 17.83 9.08 -8.12
N ALA A 297 18.82 9.96 -8.28
CA ALA A 297 18.62 11.40 -8.20
C ALA A 297 17.62 11.89 -9.26
N GLY A 298 17.69 11.32 -10.47
CA GLY A 298 16.70 11.51 -11.52
C GLY A 298 15.31 11.06 -11.08
N ILE A 299 15.18 9.85 -10.53
CA ILE A 299 13.91 9.34 -9.99
C ILE A 299 13.40 10.22 -8.85
N CYS A 300 14.23 10.61 -7.89
CA CYS A 300 13.82 11.44 -6.74
C CYS A 300 13.36 12.82 -7.19
N SER A 301 14.08 13.45 -8.11
CA SER A 301 13.70 14.73 -8.70
C SER A 301 12.36 14.59 -9.45
N PHE A 302 12.18 13.47 -10.14
CA PHE A 302 10.96 13.16 -10.85
C PHE A 302 9.78 12.88 -9.89
N VAL A 303 10.01 12.24 -8.74
CA VAL A 303 8.98 12.10 -7.71
C VAL A 303 8.63 13.43 -7.05
N PHE A 304 9.59 14.35 -6.94
CA PHE A 304 9.31 15.71 -6.48
C PHE A 304 8.36 16.46 -7.43
N ILE A 305 8.45 16.24 -8.75
CA ILE A 305 7.48 16.78 -9.71
C ILE A 305 6.06 16.26 -9.44
N PHE A 306 5.91 14.98 -9.03
CA PHE A 306 4.62 14.40 -8.66
C PHE A 306 4.04 14.92 -7.34
N LEU A 307 4.84 15.53 -6.46
CA LEU A 307 4.31 16.21 -5.29
C LEU A 307 3.50 17.46 -5.66
N ILE A 308 3.86 18.08 -6.79
CA ILE A 308 3.25 19.33 -7.24
C ILE A 308 1.91 19.03 -7.92
N ASN A 309 1.85 18.05 -8.84
CA ASN A 309 0.64 17.67 -9.57
C ASN A 309 0.50 16.14 -9.76
N PRO A 310 0.11 15.37 -8.73
CA PRO A 310 -0.03 13.92 -8.82
C PRO A 310 -1.17 13.48 -9.77
N THR A 311 -2.19 14.32 -9.95
CA THR A 311 -3.36 14.06 -10.78
C THR A 311 -3.06 14.06 -12.28
N GLU A 312 -2.29 15.06 -12.75
CA GLU A 312 -2.01 15.29 -14.17
C GLU A 312 -1.07 14.24 -14.77
N HIS A 313 -0.19 13.68 -13.93
CA HIS A 313 0.85 12.76 -14.38
C HIS A 313 0.67 11.33 -13.86
N HIS A 314 -0.56 10.96 -13.47
CA HIS A 314 -0.91 9.65 -12.90
C HIS A 314 -0.25 8.45 -13.62
N GLY A 315 -0.27 8.39 -14.96
CA GLY A 315 0.32 7.28 -15.70
C GLY A 315 1.83 7.15 -15.54
N LEU A 316 2.55 8.29 -15.57
CA LEU A 316 3.98 8.32 -15.32
C LEU A 316 4.27 7.88 -13.88
N PHE A 317 3.49 8.35 -12.90
CA PHE A 317 3.67 7.95 -11.50
C PHE A 317 3.61 6.41 -11.34
N LEU A 318 2.63 5.76 -11.94
CA LEU A 318 2.49 4.30 -11.88
C LEU A 318 3.69 3.58 -12.52
N ILE A 319 4.21 4.09 -13.64
CA ILE A 319 5.41 3.55 -14.30
C ILE A 319 6.62 3.69 -13.38
N PHE A 320 6.89 4.88 -12.86
CA PHE A 320 8.04 5.12 -11.98
C PHE A 320 7.94 4.32 -10.68
N ARG A 321 6.74 4.17 -10.11
CA ARG A 321 6.48 3.28 -8.97
C ARG A 321 6.91 1.84 -9.27
N LYS A 322 6.47 1.30 -10.41
CA LYS A 322 6.82 -0.07 -10.86
C LYS A 322 8.32 -0.20 -11.10
N LEU A 323 8.96 0.78 -11.75
CA LEU A 323 10.40 0.80 -12.01
C LEU A 323 11.23 0.91 -10.72
N GLY A 324 10.85 1.77 -9.78
CA GLY A 324 11.52 1.89 -8.49
C GLY A 324 11.50 0.59 -7.70
N PHE A 325 10.37 -0.11 -7.70
CA PHE A 325 10.27 -1.44 -7.10
C PHE A 325 11.08 -2.50 -7.85
N ALA A 326 11.01 -2.52 -9.18
CA ALA A 326 11.76 -3.47 -10.01
C ALA A 326 13.27 -3.32 -9.85
N THR A 327 13.77 -2.09 -9.66
CA THR A 327 15.20 -1.80 -9.47
C THR A 327 15.70 -2.11 -8.06
N ALA A 328 14.81 -2.15 -7.07
CA ALA A 328 15.16 -2.53 -5.70
C ALA A 328 15.66 -3.98 -5.63
N ILE A 329 15.05 -4.93 -6.35
CA ILE A 329 15.41 -6.35 -6.26
C ILE A 329 16.86 -6.61 -6.74
N PRO A 330 17.28 -6.25 -7.98
CA PRO A 330 18.66 -6.45 -8.41
C PRO A 330 19.67 -5.74 -7.51
N ASN A 331 19.32 -4.54 -7.03
CA ASN A 331 20.18 -3.81 -6.11
C ASN A 331 20.42 -4.60 -4.81
N GLN A 332 19.36 -5.17 -4.22
CA GLN A 332 19.51 -5.97 -3.01
C GLN A 332 20.30 -7.27 -3.25
N ILE A 333 20.09 -7.93 -4.40
CA ILE A 333 20.88 -9.12 -4.77
C ILE A 333 22.36 -8.74 -4.87
N ILE A 334 22.69 -7.67 -5.59
CA ILE A 334 24.08 -7.19 -5.74
C ILE A 334 24.70 -6.87 -4.38
N LEU A 335 24.00 -6.13 -3.51
CA LEU A 335 24.51 -5.77 -2.18
C LEU A 335 24.76 -7.01 -1.32
N VAL A 336 23.81 -7.94 -1.26
CA VAL A 336 23.95 -9.19 -0.51
C VAL A 336 25.12 -10.01 -1.04
N THR A 337 25.26 -10.16 -2.36
CA THR A 337 26.39 -10.88 -2.97
C THR A 337 27.73 -10.21 -2.66
N LEU A 338 27.81 -8.87 -2.74
CA LEU A 338 29.02 -8.13 -2.40
C LEU A 338 29.40 -8.29 -0.93
N MET A 339 28.42 -8.26 -0.03
CA MET A 339 28.64 -8.50 1.40
C MET A 339 29.17 -9.91 1.65
N LEU A 340 28.53 -10.94 1.08
CA LEU A 340 28.96 -12.34 1.21
C LEU A 340 30.39 -12.54 0.70
N ARG A 341 30.75 -11.92 -0.43
CA ARG A 341 32.08 -12.01 -1.04
C ARG A 341 33.14 -11.26 -0.23
N ASN A 342 32.79 -10.18 0.43
CA ASN A 342 33.71 -9.31 1.17
C ASN A 342 33.34 -9.28 2.66
N ARG A 343 33.23 -10.44 3.30
CA ARG A 343 32.81 -10.53 4.71
C ARG A 343 33.81 -9.91 5.70
N GLU A 344 35.11 -9.98 5.38
CA GLU A 344 36.18 -9.65 6.34
C GLU A 344 36.16 -8.19 6.81
N PRO A 345 36.01 -7.17 5.93
CA PRO A 345 35.95 -5.77 6.35
C PRO A 345 34.84 -5.41 7.34
N PHE A 346 33.77 -6.21 7.42
CA PHE A 346 32.66 -5.95 8.35
C PHE A 346 32.92 -6.46 9.77
N GLY A 347 33.78 -7.47 9.93
CA GLY A 347 33.99 -8.14 11.22
C GLY A 347 32.68 -8.52 11.91
N THR A 348 32.47 -8.02 13.13
CA THR A 348 31.27 -8.31 13.95
C THR A 348 30.00 -7.61 13.46
N ASP A 349 30.10 -6.64 12.55
CA ASP A 349 28.95 -5.91 12.00
C ASP A 349 28.30 -6.64 10.82
N PHE A 350 28.97 -7.67 10.29
CA PHE A 350 28.57 -8.40 9.09
C PHE A 350 27.15 -8.97 9.20
N PHE A 351 26.89 -9.75 10.25
CA PHE A 351 25.66 -10.53 10.37
C PHE A 351 24.42 -9.66 10.57
N PRO A 352 24.40 -8.67 11.50
CA PRO A 352 23.25 -7.76 11.61
C PRO A 352 22.95 -7.04 10.30
N LEU A 353 23.98 -6.51 9.62
CA LEU A 353 23.81 -5.80 8.36
C LEU A 353 23.27 -6.72 7.26
N LEU A 354 23.80 -7.94 7.15
CA LEU A 354 23.34 -8.92 6.17
C LEU A 354 21.86 -9.26 6.39
N LEU A 355 21.46 -9.49 7.64
CA LEU A 355 20.06 -9.76 7.99
C LEU A 355 19.15 -8.59 7.62
N GLY A 356 19.60 -7.35 7.87
CA GLY A 356 18.89 -6.14 7.45
C GLY A 356 18.69 -6.06 5.93
N GLN A 357 19.74 -6.33 5.14
CA GLN A 357 19.63 -6.31 3.66
C GLN A 357 18.75 -7.44 3.13
N ILE A 358 18.88 -8.65 3.66
CA ILE A 358 18.03 -9.79 3.28
C ILE A 358 16.56 -9.48 3.60
N SER A 359 16.28 -8.92 4.78
CA SER A 359 14.93 -8.50 5.16
C SER A 359 14.37 -7.46 4.19
N LEU A 360 15.14 -6.41 3.88
CA LEU A 360 14.76 -5.39 2.91
C LEU A 360 14.48 -5.99 1.53
N GLY A 361 15.37 -6.86 1.03
CA GLY A 361 15.21 -7.56 -0.24
C GLY A 361 13.98 -8.44 -0.30
N PHE A 362 13.75 -9.24 0.74
CA PHE A 362 12.58 -10.12 0.85
C PHE A 362 11.27 -9.33 0.83
N PHE A 363 11.14 -8.31 1.69
CA PHE A 363 9.91 -7.52 1.78
C PHE A 363 9.69 -6.63 0.55
N SER A 364 10.76 -6.12 -0.08
CA SER A 364 10.67 -5.40 -1.36
C SER A 364 10.21 -6.33 -2.47
N GLY A 365 10.79 -7.53 -2.58
CA GLY A 365 10.39 -8.55 -3.55
C GLY A 365 8.93 -8.96 -3.39
N TYR A 366 8.49 -9.22 -2.16
CA TYR A 366 7.09 -9.50 -1.85
C TYR A 366 6.16 -8.36 -2.31
N SER A 367 6.57 -7.12 -2.06
CA SER A 367 5.79 -5.93 -2.43
C SER A 367 5.75 -5.70 -3.94
N VAL A 368 6.81 -6.06 -4.67
CA VAL A 368 6.82 -6.06 -6.14
C VAL A 368 5.81 -7.07 -6.67
N LEU A 369 5.85 -8.31 -6.17
CA LEU A 369 4.93 -9.38 -6.57
C LEU A 369 3.47 -9.01 -6.27
N SER A 370 3.20 -8.32 -5.15
CA SER A 370 1.89 -7.73 -4.85
C SER A 370 1.55 -6.54 -5.77
N ALA A 371 2.53 -5.70 -6.10
CA ALA A 371 2.34 -4.56 -6.99
C ALA A 371 1.86 -5.00 -8.38
N VAL A 372 2.45 -6.08 -8.92
CA VAL A 372 2.08 -6.69 -10.21
C VAL A 372 0.94 -7.71 -10.11
N SER A 373 0.26 -7.79 -8.97
CA SER A 373 -0.90 -8.67 -8.73
C SER A 373 -0.62 -10.18 -8.91
N ILE A 374 0.64 -10.62 -8.77
CA ILE A 374 1.00 -12.05 -8.74
C ILE A 374 0.62 -12.66 -7.39
N ILE A 375 0.81 -11.90 -6.30
CA ILE A 375 0.45 -12.31 -4.95
C ILE A 375 -0.59 -11.34 -4.39
N ASN A 376 -1.68 -11.87 -3.84
CA ASN A 376 -2.67 -11.07 -3.11
C ASN A 376 -2.19 -10.84 -1.66
N GLY A 377 -1.19 -9.98 -1.54
CA GLY A 377 -0.44 -9.72 -0.31
C GLY A 377 -0.31 -8.24 0.03
N TYR A 378 0.09 -7.96 1.26
CA TYR A 378 0.35 -6.61 1.75
C TYR A 378 1.60 -6.00 1.13
N ASN A 379 1.64 -4.67 1.03
CA ASN A 379 2.90 -4.01 0.76
C ASN A 379 3.71 -3.94 2.06
N LEU A 380 4.56 -4.96 2.26
CA LEU A 380 5.39 -5.13 3.44
C LEU A 380 6.73 -4.39 3.34
N VAL A 381 6.97 -3.60 2.29
CA VAL A 381 8.24 -2.91 2.06
C VAL A 381 8.67 -2.05 3.25
N GLN A 382 7.71 -1.49 3.98
CA GLN A 382 7.95 -0.68 5.19
C GLN A 382 8.63 -1.47 6.30
N PHE A 383 8.25 -2.74 6.50
CA PHE A 383 8.92 -3.61 7.46
C PHE A 383 10.36 -3.90 7.03
N GLY A 384 10.59 -4.08 5.74
CA GLY A 384 11.94 -4.14 5.18
C GLY A 384 12.77 -2.91 5.53
N PHE A 385 12.19 -1.72 5.37
CA PHE A 385 12.84 -0.47 5.74
C PHE A 385 13.08 -0.33 7.25
N MET A 386 12.07 -0.62 8.07
CA MET A 386 12.22 -0.60 9.53
C MET A 386 13.35 -1.54 9.99
N SER A 387 13.44 -2.75 9.42
CA SER A 387 14.51 -3.70 9.73
C SER A 387 15.90 -3.13 9.39
N ILE A 388 16.10 -2.62 8.18
CA ILE A 388 17.43 -2.10 7.80
C ILE A 388 17.78 -0.81 8.55
N ILE A 389 16.80 0.08 8.79
CA ILE A 389 17.01 1.31 9.58
C ILE A 389 17.43 0.93 11.00
N PHE A 390 16.71 0.01 11.64
CA PHE A 390 17.03 -0.47 12.97
C PHE A 390 18.48 -0.98 13.04
N VAL A 391 18.89 -1.81 12.08
CA VAL A 391 20.26 -2.32 12.01
C VAL A 391 21.29 -1.21 11.80
N VAL A 392 21.06 -0.28 10.87
CA VAL A 392 21.98 0.83 10.60
C VAL A 392 22.11 1.76 11.81
N LEU A 393 21.01 2.05 12.50
CA LEU A 393 21.02 2.86 13.72
C LEU A 393 21.70 2.12 14.88
N TYR A 394 21.48 0.81 15.01
CA TYR A 394 22.17 -0.03 15.99
C TYR A 394 23.69 -0.01 15.78
N LEU A 395 24.16 -0.21 14.54
CA LEU A 395 25.58 -0.12 14.20
C LEU A 395 26.12 1.30 14.40
N GLY A 396 25.31 2.32 14.08
CA GLY A 396 25.53 3.72 14.43
C GLY A 396 25.84 3.91 15.91
N ALA A 397 24.97 3.40 16.77
CA ALA A 397 25.04 3.53 18.22
C ALA A 397 26.23 2.74 18.79
N LYS A 398 26.46 1.53 18.29
CA LYS A 398 27.61 0.69 18.66
C LYS A 398 28.94 1.40 18.36
N ASN A 399 29.08 1.98 17.17
CA ASN A 399 30.30 2.70 16.80
C ASN A 399 30.48 4.00 17.60
N PHE A 400 29.38 4.70 17.90
CA PHE A 400 29.40 5.87 18.76
C PHE A 400 29.88 5.52 20.18
N ALA A 401 29.31 4.47 20.78
CA ALA A 401 29.72 4.00 22.11
C ALA A 401 31.20 3.58 22.13
N LYS A 402 31.66 2.85 21.11
CA LYS A 402 33.07 2.49 20.98
C LYS A 402 33.97 3.72 20.90
N THR A 403 33.66 4.66 20.00
CA THR A 403 34.42 5.90 19.84
C THR A 403 34.47 6.71 21.15
N TYR A 404 33.37 6.74 21.89
CA TYR A 404 33.32 7.40 23.19
C TYR A 404 34.25 6.74 24.22
N LEU A 405 34.24 5.42 24.34
CA LEU A 405 35.11 4.67 25.24
C LEU A 405 36.59 4.83 24.86
N ASP A 406 36.92 4.70 23.57
CA ASP A 406 38.28 4.88 23.06
C ASP A 406 38.79 6.30 23.38
N ASN A 407 37.93 7.32 23.26
CA ASN A 407 38.27 8.70 23.63
C ASN A 407 38.46 8.89 25.14
N GLN A 408 37.65 8.24 25.98
CA GLN A 408 37.84 8.29 27.43
C GLN A 408 39.16 7.65 27.83
N GLU A 409 39.52 6.51 27.23
CA GLU A 409 40.79 5.83 27.49
C GLU A 409 41.97 6.69 27.05
N ASN A 410 41.91 7.29 25.85
CA ASN A 410 42.96 8.19 25.37
C ASN A 410 43.11 9.43 26.25
N LEU A 411 42.01 10.03 26.73
CA LEU A 411 42.07 11.16 27.66
C LEU A 411 42.71 10.77 28.99
N LYS A 412 42.41 9.58 29.50
CA LYS A 412 43.06 9.04 30.70
C LYS A 412 44.56 8.88 30.49
N GLN A 413 44.97 8.26 29.39
CA GLN A 413 46.39 8.09 29.04
C GLN A 413 47.10 9.46 28.93
N VAL A 414 46.51 10.44 28.25
CA VAL A 414 47.08 11.80 28.13
C VAL A 414 47.21 12.47 29.51
N THR A 415 46.24 12.28 30.39
CA THR A 415 46.27 12.82 31.76
C THR A 415 47.37 12.16 32.59
N ASP A 416 47.51 10.85 32.50
CA ASP A 416 48.56 10.09 33.18
C ASP A 416 49.96 10.51 32.68
N PHE A 417 50.12 10.70 31.36
CA PHE A 417 51.36 11.23 30.78
C PHE A 417 51.69 12.63 31.28
N LYS A 418 50.69 13.52 31.37
CA LYS A 418 50.88 14.86 31.91
C LYS A 418 51.34 14.84 33.37
N ASN A 419 50.71 14.01 34.20
CA ASN A 419 51.04 13.89 35.62
C ASN A 419 52.43 13.27 35.86
N ASN A 420 52.97 12.49 34.93
CA ASN A 420 54.33 11.94 35.02
C ASN A 420 55.42 12.91 34.54
N LEU A 421 55.04 14.01 33.88
CA LEU A 421 55.96 15.04 33.40
C LEU A 421 56.09 16.23 34.37
N GLU A 422 55.10 16.42 35.24
CA GLU A 422 55.13 17.35 36.38
C GLU A 422 55.75 16.66 37.61
#